data_AF-M4C4A7-F1
#
_entry.id   AF-M4C4A7-F1
#
_cell.length_a   1.000
_cell.length_b   1.000
_cell.length_c   1.000
_cell.angle_alpha   90.00
_cell.angle_beta   90.00
_cell.angle_gamma   90.00
#
_symmetry.space_group_name_H-M   'P 1'
#
loop_
_entity.id
_entity.type
_entity.pdbx_description
1 polymer ?
#
loop_
_entity_poly.entity_id
_entity_poly.type
_entity_poly.pdbx_seq_one_letter_code
_entity_poly.pdbx_strand_id
1 'polypeptide(L)'
;MQATQRTYASAVVVNVATSEPNSDDDHGRLLVRAATCTWKDKADDDLRPMIPIEGEALAAWLMGTIVLPSPPGFLACTHPRATRVAMLDYPETYLEGRLIAVVLPYVRMPPHIAETTLLLQILERRERGLTDDSLVRHLIKNVKRTSYDSLTRRLTFVLPYQAAAASWH
;
A
#
# COMPACT_ATOMS: atom_id res chain seq x y z
N MET A 1 52.35 5.16 -44.56
CA MET A 1 51.97 5.90 -43.34
C MET A 1 50.46 6.03 -43.30
N GLN A 2 49.78 5.22 -42.49
CA GLN A 2 48.36 5.36 -42.15
C GLN A 2 48.23 5.07 -40.66
N ALA A 3 47.55 5.97 -39.96
CA ALA A 3 47.32 5.94 -38.53
C ALA A 3 46.23 4.93 -38.18
N THR A 4 46.45 4.13 -37.13
CA THR A 4 45.42 3.29 -36.53
C THR A 4 45.19 3.79 -35.10
N GLN A 5 44.07 4.48 -34.90
CA GLN A 5 43.53 4.76 -33.58
C GLN A 5 43.18 3.43 -32.89
N ARG A 6 43.69 3.21 -31.68
CA ARG A 6 43.14 2.23 -30.75
C ARG A 6 42.71 2.93 -29.48
N THR A 7 41.40 2.87 -29.30
CA THR A 7 40.56 3.36 -28.22
C THR A 7 40.98 2.79 -26.87
N TYR A 8 41.14 3.67 -25.87
CA TYR A 8 41.25 3.30 -24.47
C TYR A 8 39.84 3.00 -23.93
N ALA A 9 39.50 1.73 -23.73
CA ALA A 9 38.33 1.33 -22.96
C ALA A 9 38.77 1.08 -21.52
N SER A 10 38.46 2.03 -20.63
CA SER A 10 38.64 1.89 -19.19
C SER A 10 37.64 0.85 -18.67
N ALA A 11 38.14 -0.27 -18.15
CA ALA A 11 37.33 -1.31 -17.54
C ALA A 11 36.89 -0.85 -16.14
N VAL A 12 35.67 -0.32 -16.03
CA VAL A 12 34.98 -0.23 -14.74
C VAL A 12 34.42 -1.62 -14.46
N VAL A 13 35.09 -2.35 -13.57
CA VAL A 13 34.58 -3.60 -13.01
C VAL A 13 33.43 -3.21 -12.08
N VAL A 14 32.20 -3.28 -12.60
CA VAL A 14 31.00 -3.31 -11.77
C VAL A 14 30.98 -4.70 -11.14
N ASN A 15 31.37 -4.78 -9.85
CA ASN A 15 31.09 -5.96 -9.04
C ASN A 15 29.57 -6.10 -8.97
N VAL A 16 29.01 -6.93 -9.85
CA VAL A 16 27.68 -7.51 -9.65
C VAL A 16 27.85 -8.46 -8.47
N ALA A 17 27.57 -7.95 -7.27
CA ALA A 17 27.24 -8.81 -6.16
C ALA A 17 26.00 -9.60 -6.61
N THR A 18 26.19 -10.88 -6.90
CA THR A 18 25.12 -11.86 -6.92
C THR A 18 24.52 -11.88 -5.52
N SER A 19 23.50 -11.04 -5.31
CA SER A 19 22.61 -11.13 -4.17
C SER A 19 21.95 -12.50 -4.20
N GLU A 20 22.19 -13.30 -3.16
CA GLU A 20 21.44 -14.52 -2.88
C GLU A 20 19.93 -14.20 -2.94
N PRO A 21 19.08 -15.14 -3.40
CA PRO A 21 17.63 -14.93 -3.40
C PRO A 21 17.20 -14.59 -1.98
N ASN A 22 16.58 -13.42 -1.82
CA ASN A 22 16.24 -12.83 -0.54
C ASN A 22 15.11 -13.67 0.10
N SER A 23 15.49 -14.69 0.89
CA SER A 23 14.61 -15.67 1.56
C SER A 23 13.34 -15.05 2.18
N ASP A 24 13.47 -13.85 2.73
CA ASP A 24 12.38 -13.13 3.39
C ASP A 24 11.32 -12.59 2.40
N ASP A 25 11.72 -12.24 1.17
CA ASP A 25 10.79 -11.83 0.11
C ASP A 25 9.95 -13.03 -0.37
N ASP A 26 10.55 -14.21 -0.44
CA ASP A 26 9.86 -15.44 -0.82
C ASP A 26 8.84 -15.88 0.23
N HIS A 27 9.19 -15.78 1.52
CA HIS A 27 8.25 -16.10 2.60
C HIS A 27 7.07 -15.12 2.64
N GLY A 28 7.31 -13.82 2.52
CA GLY A 28 6.24 -12.81 2.44
C GLY A 28 5.28 -13.09 1.28
N ARG A 29 5.80 -13.48 0.11
CA ARG A 29 4.97 -13.88 -1.05
C ARG A 29 4.12 -15.13 -0.76
N LEU A 30 4.65 -16.11 -0.03
CA LEU A 30 3.90 -17.30 0.38
C LEU A 30 2.75 -16.93 1.31
N LEU A 31 2.97 -16.04 2.29
CA LEU A 31 1.92 -15.56 3.20
C LEU A 31 0.82 -14.80 2.44
N VAL A 32 1.19 -13.90 1.53
CA VAL A 32 0.22 -13.18 0.68
C VAL A 32 -0.58 -14.18 -0.16
N ARG A 33 0.07 -15.19 -0.75
CA ARG A 33 -0.61 -16.22 -1.53
C ARG A 33 -1.58 -17.01 -0.69
N ALA A 34 -1.18 -17.46 0.50
CA ALA A 34 -2.05 -18.19 1.42
C ALA A 34 -3.27 -17.35 1.83
N ALA A 35 -3.07 -16.06 2.14
CA ALA A 35 -4.14 -15.16 2.54
C ALA A 35 -5.09 -14.75 1.41
N THR A 36 -4.61 -14.70 0.17
CA THR A 36 -5.41 -14.30 -1.01
C THR A 36 -6.05 -15.48 -1.73
N CYS A 37 -5.75 -16.72 -1.33
CA CYS A 37 -6.42 -17.89 -1.85
C CYS A 37 -7.94 -17.75 -1.71
N THR A 38 -8.65 -17.99 -2.81
CA THR A 38 -10.10 -17.93 -2.83
C THR A 38 -10.67 -19.22 -2.24
N TRP A 39 -11.48 -19.06 -1.20
CA TRP A 39 -12.19 -20.16 -0.57
C TRP A 39 -13.69 -19.97 -0.76
N LYS A 40 -14.41 -21.09 -0.88
CA LYS A 40 -15.87 -21.06 -0.85
C LYS A 40 -16.31 -20.86 0.60
N ASP A 41 -17.27 -19.98 0.80
CA ASP A 41 -17.94 -19.83 2.09
C ASP A 41 -18.51 -21.17 2.56
N LYS A 42 -18.22 -21.51 3.81
CA LYS A 42 -18.74 -22.69 4.48
C LYS A 42 -19.79 -22.30 5.52
N ALA A 43 -20.68 -23.24 5.80
CA ALA A 43 -21.59 -23.12 6.95
C ALA A 43 -20.77 -23.16 8.24
N ASP A 44 -21.27 -22.50 9.28
CA ASP A 44 -20.56 -22.41 10.58
C ASP A 44 -20.34 -23.79 11.23
N ASP A 45 -21.14 -24.80 10.84
CA ASP A 45 -21.01 -26.19 11.31
C ASP A 45 -20.07 -27.07 10.44
N ASP A 46 -19.56 -26.55 9.32
CA ASP A 46 -18.67 -27.25 8.36
C ASP A 46 -17.34 -26.50 8.18
N LEU A 47 -16.81 -25.99 9.30
CA LEU A 47 -15.52 -25.30 9.33
C LEU A 47 -14.37 -26.31 9.45
N ARG A 48 -13.28 -26.05 8.72
CA ARG A 48 -12.04 -26.82 8.87
C ARG A 48 -11.07 -26.12 9.82
N PRO A 49 -10.15 -26.87 10.45
CA PRO A 49 -9.05 -26.25 11.17
C PRO A 49 -8.18 -25.41 10.24
N MET A 50 -7.61 -24.34 10.81
CA MET A 50 -6.62 -23.51 10.16
C MET A 50 -5.29 -24.26 10.06
N ILE A 51 -4.65 -24.21 8.90
CA ILE A 51 -3.32 -24.82 8.72
C ILE A 51 -2.22 -23.84 9.16
N PRO A 52 -1.00 -24.30 9.49
CA PRO A 52 0.05 -23.44 10.07
C PRO A 52 0.33 -22.17 9.26
N ILE A 53 0.48 -22.29 7.94
CA ILE A 53 0.75 -21.14 7.05
C ILE A 53 -0.38 -20.11 7.03
N GLU A 54 -1.62 -20.53 7.26
CA GLU A 54 -2.76 -19.61 7.37
C GLU A 54 -2.75 -18.89 8.72
N GLY A 55 -2.33 -19.57 9.79
CA GLY A 55 -2.11 -18.94 11.09
C GLY A 55 -1.05 -17.85 11.02
N GLU A 56 0.08 -18.14 10.38
CA GLU A 56 1.14 -17.17 10.11
C GLU A 56 0.65 -16.01 9.26
N ALA A 57 -0.10 -16.29 8.19
CA ALA A 57 -0.64 -15.25 7.32
C ALA A 57 -1.67 -14.37 8.02
N LEU A 58 -2.51 -14.94 8.91
CA LEU A 58 -3.45 -14.18 9.74
C LEU A 58 -2.71 -13.25 10.70
N ALA A 59 -1.70 -13.77 11.40
CA ALA A 59 -0.88 -12.97 12.32
C ALA A 59 -0.16 -11.85 11.58
N ALA A 60 0.45 -12.16 10.43
CA ALA A 60 1.11 -11.18 9.58
C ALA A 60 0.17 -10.06 9.13
N TRP A 61 -1.07 -10.41 8.75
CA TRP A 61 -2.07 -9.43 8.35
C TRP A 61 -2.52 -8.56 9.52
N LEU A 62 -2.79 -9.15 10.69
CA LEU A 62 -3.17 -8.42 11.90
C LEU A 62 -2.09 -7.45 12.37
N MET A 63 -0.82 -7.83 12.20
CA MET A 63 0.35 -7.01 12.51
C MET A 63 0.69 -5.99 11.42
N GLY A 64 0.01 -6.02 10.28
CA GLY A 64 0.27 -5.15 9.14
C GLY A 64 1.58 -5.44 8.40
N THR A 65 2.19 -6.61 8.59
CA THR A 65 3.40 -7.02 7.86
C THR A 65 3.08 -7.49 6.44
N ILE A 66 1.88 -8.05 6.22
CA ILE A 66 1.30 -8.21 4.88
C ILE A 66 0.10 -7.26 4.72
N VAL A 67 0.01 -6.61 3.57
CA VAL A 67 -1.03 -5.60 3.29
C VAL A 67 -2.09 -6.21 2.39
N LEU A 68 -3.32 -6.32 2.91
CA LEU A 68 -4.48 -6.79 2.14
C LEU A 68 -5.66 -5.83 2.34
N PRO A 69 -6.45 -5.55 1.28
CA PRO A 69 -7.61 -4.66 1.37
C PRO A 69 -8.80 -5.28 2.09
N SER A 70 -8.76 -6.58 2.36
CA SER A 70 -9.79 -7.35 3.05
C SER A 70 -9.16 -8.40 3.96
N PRO A 71 -9.91 -8.95 4.92
CA PRO A 71 -9.45 -10.07 5.72
C PRO A 71 -9.02 -11.27 4.84
N PRO A 72 -8.08 -12.12 5.33
CA PRO A 72 -7.63 -13.30 4.60
C PRO A 72 -8.78 -14.21 4.16
N GLY A 73 -8.73 -14.71 2.92
CA GLY A 73 -9.80 -15.47 2.29
C GLY A 73 -10.12 -16.79 2.96
N PHE A 74 -9.11 -17.46 3.56
CA PHE A 74 -9.31 -18.73 4.27
C PHE A 74 -10.21 -18.59 5.51
N LEU A 75 -10.43 -17.38 6.02
CA LEU A 75 -11.38 -17.14 7.10
C LEU A 75 -12.77 -17.67 6.75
N ALA A 76 -13.17 -17.63 5.47
CA ALA A 76 -14.44 -18.14 4.95
C ALA A 76 -14.74 -19.61 5.26
N CYS A 77 -13.70 -20.42 5.52
CA CYS A 77 -13.82 -21.85 5.83
C CYS A 77 -13.17 -22.26 7.14
N THR A 78 -12.59 -21.31 7.90
CA THR A 78 -11.91 -21.56 9.18
C THR A 78 -12.60 -20.88 10.36
N HIS A 79 -13.42 -19.85 10.11
CA HIS A 79 -14.09 -19.07 11.16
C HIS A 79 -15.59 -18.93 10.93
N PRO A 80 -16.38 -18.90 12.03
CA PRO A 80 -17.79 -18.59 11.96
C PRO A 80 -18.04 -17.22 11.33
N ARG A 81 -19.20 -17.05 10.69
CA ARG A 81 -19.60 -15.79 10.04
C ARG A 81 -19.51 -14.59 10.97
N ALA A 82 -19.91 -14.74 12.24
CA ALA A 82 -19.85 -13.66 13.23
C ALA A 82 -18.43 -13.09 13.39
N THR A 83 -17.42 -13.97 13.49
CA THR A 83 -16.02 -13.56 13.60
C THR A 83 -15.52 -12.89 12.33
N ARG A 84 -15.90 -13.41 11.15
CA ARG A 84 -15.51 -12.81 9.87
C ARG A 84 -16.03 -11.40 9.72
N VAL A 85 -17.29 -11.16 10.11
CA VAL A 85 -17.91 -9.83 10.08
C VAL A 85 -17.17 -8.88 11.00
N ALA A 86 -16.82 -9.31 12.22
CA ALA A 86 -16.05 -8.48 13.15
C ALA A 86 -14.66 -8.08 12.60
N MET A 87 -14.07 -8.91 11.73
CA MET A 87 -12.77 -8.62 11.11
C MET A 87 -12.86 -7.65 9.92
N LEU A 88 -14.05 -7.36 9.38
CA LEU A 88 -14.19 -6.46 8.22
C LEU A 88 -13.78 -5.01 8.52
N ASP A 89 -14.03 -4.55 9.75
CA ASP A 89 -13.73 -3.18 10.17
C ASP A 89 -12.29 -3.03 10.69
N TYR A 90 -11.56 -4.14 10.84
CA TYR A 90 -10.20 -4.15 11.39
C TYR A 90 -9.22 -3.32 10.55
N PRO A 91 -9.21 -3.40 9.20
CA PRO A 91 -8.31 -2.59 8.39
C PRO A 91 -8.53 -1.09 8.59
N GLU A 92 -9.77 -0.62 8.53
CA GLU A 92 -10.10 0.80 8.70
C GLU A 92 -9.75 1.32 10.09
N THR A 93 -9.89 0.47 11.11
CA THR A 93 -9.65 0.86 12.49
C THR A 93 -8.17 0.85 12.87
N TYR A 94 -7.41 -0.17 12.43
CA TYR A 94 -6.07 -0.43 12.97
C TYR A 94 -4.97 -0.42 11.92
N LEU A 95 -5.25 -0.79 10.68
CA LEU A 95 -4.21 -0.90 9.67
C LEU A 95 -4.05 0.40 8.89
N GLU A 96 -5.13 1.09 8.53
CA GLU A 96 -5.09 2.27 7.68
C GLU A 96 -4.24 3.41 8.26
N GLY A 97 -3.42 4.00 7.40
CA GLY A 97 -2.64 5.20 7.70
C GLY A 97 -3.39 6.46 7.31
N ARG A 98 -3.15 7.56 8.01
CA ARG A 98 -3.74 8.87 7.67
C ARG A 98 -2.64 9.90 7.49
N LEU A 99 -2.60 10.51 6.30
CA LEU A 99 -1.78 11.68 6.01
C LEU A 99 -2.69 12.91 6.03
N ILE A 100 -2.37 13.88 6.89
CA ILE A 100 -3.17 15.09 7.06
C ILE A 100 -2.35 16.29 6.57
N ALA A 101 -2.87 17.00 5.57
CA ALA A 101 -2.30 18.24 5.07
C ALA A 101 -3.18 19.44 5.47
N VAL A 102 -2.55 20.55 5.85
CA VAL A 102 -3.23 21.79 6.19
C VAL A 102 -3.32 22.68 4.96
N VAL A 103 -4.54 23.09 4.59
CA VAL A 103 -4.79 23.97 3.45
C VAL A 103 -4.67 25.43 3.90
N LEU A 104 -3.64 26.12 3.41
CA LEU A 104 -3.33 27.50 3.80
C LEU A 104 -4.47 28.49 3.48
N PRO A 105 -4.70 29.52 4.33
CA PRO A 105 -5.85 30.43 4.27
C PRO A 105 -6.20 31.02 2.90
N TYR A 106 -5.18 31.34 2.13
CA TYR A 106 -5.30 31.99 0.82
C TYR A 106 -5.69 31.03 -0.31
N VAL A 107 -5.63 29.72 -0.10
CA VAL A 107 -6.12 28.72 -1.06
C VAL A 107 -7.64 28.64 -0.93
N ARG A 108 -8.34 28.90 -2.03
CA ARG A 108 -9.80 28.75 -2.09
C ARG A 108 -10.15 27.31 -2.44
N MET A 109 -10.82 26.64 -1.52
CA MET A 109 -11.34 25.28 -1.69
C MET A 109 -12.86 25.30 -1.51
N PRO A 110 -13.64 24.72 -2.43
CA PRO A 110 -15.08 24.54 -2.23
C PRO A 110 -15.35 23.65 -1.00
N PRO A 111 -16.40 23.93 -0.20
CA PRO A 111 -16.74 23.12 0.97
C PRO A 111 -17.07 21.65 0.67
N HIS A 112 -17.60 21.38 -0.52
CA HIS A 112 -18.04 20.06 -0.97
C HIS A 112 -17.30 19.64 -2.25
N ILE A 113 -15.99 19.81 -2.28
CA ILE A 113 -15.19 19.37 -3.40
C ILE A 113 -15.18 17.83 -3.47
N ALA A 114 -15.47 17.30 -4.66
CA ALA A 114 -15.43 15.85 -4.89
C ALA A 114 -13.99 15.33 -4.78
N GLU A 115 -13.84 14.13 -4.25
CA GLU A 115 -12.56 13.44 -4.11
C GLU A 115 -11.80 13.33 -5.45
N THR A 116 -12.49 12.97 -6.53
CA THR A 116 -11.89 12.89 -7.87
C THR A 116 -11.37 14.24 -8.33
N THR A 117 -12.12 15.32 -8.09
CA THR A 117 -11.69 16.69 -8.42
C THR A 117 -10.48 17.11 -7.59
N LEU A 118 -10.44 16.76 -6.29
CA LEU A 118 -9.26 17.02 -5.44
C LEU A 118 -8.01 16.36 -6.00
N LEU A 119 -8.08 15.06 -6.29
CA LEU A 119 -6.93 14.30 -6.79
C LEU A 119 -6.48 14.80 -8.17
N LEU A 120 -7.41 15.14 -9.06
CA LEU A 120 -7.09 15.73 -10.36
C LEU A 120 -6.41 17.09 -10.21
N GLN A 121 -6.89 17.97 -9.34
CA GLN A 121 -6.28 19.28 -9.11
C GLN A 121 -4.86 19.17 -8.53
N ILE A 122 -4.61 18.21 -7.64
CA ILE A 122 -3.28 17.91 -7.12
C ILE A 122 -2.35 17.43 -8.25
N LEU A 123 -2.88 16.63 -9.18
CA LEU A 123 -2.14 16.13 -10.33
C LEU A 123 -1.88 17.19 -11.42
N GLU A 124 -2.82 18.12 -11.63
CA GLU A 124 -2.78 19.15 -12.69
C GLU A 124 -1.91 20.36 -12.32
N ARG A 125 -1.84 20.74 -11.04
CA ARG A 125 -1.04 21.89 -10.57
C ARG A 125 0.49 21.67 -10.66
N ARG A 126 0.89 20.57 -11.30
CA ARG A 126 2.19 19.96 -11.50
C ARG A 126 3.12 20.69 -12.47
N GLU A 127 2.64 21.68 -13.23
CA GLU A 127 3.37 22.17 -14.40
C GLU A 127 4.53 23.16 -14.15
N ARG A 128 4.95 23.40 -12.90
CA ARG A 128 6.13 24.25 -12.62
C ARG A 128 6.99 23.74 -11.46
N GLY A 129 7.97 22.88 -11.79
CA GLY A 129 9.31 23.00 -11.19
C GLY A 129 9.69 22.15 -9.98
N LEU A 130 9.16 20.93 -9.81
CA LEU A 130 9.71 19.99 -8.81
C LEU A 130 10.27 18.74 -9.49
N THR A 131 11.54 18.45 -9.21
CA THR A 131 12.36 17.41 -9.86
C THR A 131 12.09 16.00 -9.32
N ASP A 132 11.25 15.85 -8.29
CA ASP A 132 10.86 14.56 -7.73
C ASP A 132 9.33 14.40 -7.63
N ASP A 133 8.72 14.24 -8.79
CA ASP A 133 7.28 13.98 -9.01
C ASP A 133 6.83 12.57 -8.56
N SER A 134 7.76 11.72 -8.13
CA SER A 134 7.50 10.30 -7.86
C SER A 134 6.60 10.11 -6.64
N LEU A 135 6.81 10.92 -5.59
CA LEU A 135 6.09 10.83 -4.32
C LEU A 135 4.61 11.18 -4.47
N VAL A 136 4.26 12.29 -5.14
CA VAL A 136 2.85 12.69 -5.30
C VAL A 136 2.08 11.69 -6.17
N ARG A 137 2.71 11.14 -7.22
CA ARG A 137 2.09 10.06 -8.00
C ARG A 137 1.94 8.80 -7.17
N HIS A 138 2.92 8.48 -6.32
CA HIS A 138 2.84 7.37 -5.40
C HIS A 138 1.70 7.57 -4.38
N LEU A 139 1.49 8.79 -3.88
CA LEU A 139 0.35 9.14 -3.03
C LEU A 139 -0.96 8.84 -3.75
N ILE A 140 -1.19 9.47 -4.90
CA ILE A 140 -2.46 9.37 -5.63
C ILE A 140 -2.77 7.92 -6.02
N LYS A 141 -1.75 7.12 -6.36
CA LYS A 141 -1.92 5.70 -6.68
C LYS A 141 -2.33 4.84 -5.48
N ASN A 142 -1.89 5.19 -4.28
CA ASN A 142 -2.09 4.38 -3.08
C ASN A 142 -3.20 4.91 -2.17
N VAL A 143 -3.71 6.12 -2.40
CA VAL A 143 -4.83 6.68 -1.62
C VAL A 143 -6.08 5.83 -1.85
N LYS A 144 -6.63 5.33 -0.74
CA LYS A 144 -7.92 4.63 -0.72
C LYS A 144 -9.09 5.62 -0.72
N ARG A 145 -8.94 6.71 0.04
CA ARG A 145 -9.94 7.77 0.18
C ARG A 145 -9.28 9.10 0.49
N THR A 146 -9.77 10.17 -0.09
CA THR A 146 -9.41 11.54 0.30
C THR A 146 -10.64 12.38 0.65
N SER A 147 -10.48 13.28 1.60
CA SER A 147 -11.54 14.20 2.01
C SER A 147 -10.99 15.53 2.46
N TYR A 148 -11.74 16.59 2.15
CA TYR A 148 -11.45 17.95 2.61
C TYR A 148 -12.49 18.37 3.65
N ASP A 149 -12.02 18.77 4.82
CA ASP A 149 -12.82 19.42 5.84
C ASP A 149 -12.64 20.94 5.73
N SER A 150 -13.71 21.63 5.35
CA SER A 150 -13.71 23.08 5.18
C SER A 150 -13.69 23.87 6.49
N LEU A 151 -14.17 23.28 7.59
CA LEU A 151 -14.17 23.92 8.91
C LEU A 151 -12.76 23.94 9.48
N THR A 152 -12.06 22.81 9.42
CA THR A 152 -10.68 22.70 9.93
C THR A 152 -9.61 23.02 8.88
N ARG A 153 -10.03 23.21 7.61
CA ARG A 153 -9.15 23.37 6.44
C ARG A 153 -8.12 22.24 6.31
N ARG A 154 -8.53 21.01 6.59
CA ARG A 154 -7.65 19.82 6.54
C ARG A 154 -8.02 18.94 5.37
N LEU A 155 -7.00 18.51 4.64
CA LEU A 155 -7.09 17.48 3.63
C LEU A 155 -6.56 16.18 4.24
N THR A 156 -7.41 15.16 4.30
CA THR A 156 -7.07 13.85 4.86
C THR A 156 -6.96 12.84 3.73
N PHE A 157 -5.81 12.19 3.63
CA PHE A 157 -5.57 11.05 2.75
C PHE A 157 -5.53 9.78 3.59
N VAL A 158 -6.42 8.85 3.29
CA VAL A 158 -6.44 7.51 3.86
C VAL A 158 -5.61 6.61 2.98
N LEU A 159 -4.61 6.00 3.59
CA LEU A 159 -3.67 5.07 2.98
C LEU A 159 -3.94 3.66 3.50
N PRO A 160 -3.66 2.62 2.70
CA PRO A 160 -4.00 1.23 3.03
C PRO A 160 -3.31 0.73 4.31
N TYR A 161 -2.19 1.34 4.72
CA TYR A 161 -1.48 0.96 5.94
C TYR A 161 -0.74 2.14 6.60
N GLN A 162 -0.50 2.04 7.91
CA GLN A 162 0.21 3.06 8.70
C GLN A 162 1.62 3.34 8.16
N ALA A 163 2.35 2.32 7.73
CA ALA A 163 3.72 2.50 7.21
C ALA A 163 3.75 3.36 5.92
N ALA A 164 2.72 3.27 5.07
CA ALA A 164 2.59 4.13 3.89
C ALA A 164 2.36 5.59 4.27
N ALA A 165 1.72 5.87 5.41
CA ALA A 165 1.60 7.23 5.93
C ALA A 165 2.90 7.69 6.58
N ALA A 166 3.57 6.80 7.33
CA ALA A 166 4.83 7.09 8.00
C ALA A 166 5.96 7.47 7.03
N SER A 167 5.97 6.93 5.80
CA SER A 167 6.98 7.29 4.79
C SER A 167 6.91 8.73 4.29
N TRP A 168 5.90 9.50 4.71
CA TRP A 168 5.72 10.92 4.36
C TRP A 168 6.19 11.88 5.45
N HIS A 169 6.55 11.38 6.63
CA HIS A 169 7.04 12.15 7.77
C HIS A 169 8.55 12.01 7.91
#